data_AF-I8VRW4-F1
#
_entry.id   AF-I8VRW4-F1
#
_cell.length_a   1.000
_cell.length_b   1.000
_cell.length_c   1.000
_cell.angle_alpha   90.00
_cell.angle_beta   90.00
_cell.angle_gamma   90.00
#
_symmetry.space_group_name_H-M   'P 1'
#
loop_
_entity.id
_entity.type
_entity.pdbx_description
1 polymer ?
#
loop_
_entity_poly.entity_id
_entity_poly.type
_entity_poly.pdbx_seq_one_letter_code
_entity_poly.pdbx_strand_id
1 'polypeptide(L)'
;MEEGVLQRVISICRQKSVSESQFAKMIGSNQKTINQQLRGERSISLDTISKILSSFEDISSEWLLRGEGDMLKPQPTSPYLESKMDKTSAPHQIETKNINIDLQGEQIDSKKTIEVLIKVIETYQTRMDDLLNVVEVLKNENADLKEQLQKQKAS
;
A
#
# COMPACT_ATOMS: atom_id res chain seq x y z
N MET A 1 5.65 -11.88 24.90
CA MET A 1 6.41 -12.11 23.65
C MET A 1 5.48 -12.43 22.48
N GLU A 2 4.51 -13.35 22.64
CA GLU A 2 3.54 -13.71 21.58
C GLU A 2 2.68 -12.54 21.07
N GLU A 3 2.29 -11.61 21.96
CA GLU A 3 1.46 -10.45 21.60
C GLU A 3 2.07 -9.59 20.48
N GLY A 4 3.40 -9.42 20.47
CA GLY A 4 4.07 -8.60 19.47
C GLY A 4 4.03 -9.22 18.06
N VAL A 5 4.20 -10.54 17.95
CA VAL A 5 4.15 -11.25 16.66
C VAL A 5 2.72 -11.23 16.12
N LEU A 6 1.72 -11.46 16.97
CA LEU A 6 0.31 -11.38 16.59
C LEU A 6 -0.04 -10.02 15.97
N GLN A 7 0.33 -8.91 16.64
CA GLN A 7 0.05 -7.57 16.13
C GLN A 7 0.73 -7.31 14.77
N ARG A 8 1.96 -7.81 14.58
CA ARG A 8 2.65 -7.68 13.28
C ARG A 8 2.02 -8.53 12.19
N VAL A 9 1.52 -9.72 12.50
CA VAL A 9 0.74 -10.54 11.55
C VAL A 9 -0.57 -9.84 11.17
N ILE A 10 -1.26 -9.21 12.14
CA ILE A 10 -2.46 -8.39 11.86
C ILE A 10 -2.11 -7.22 10.92
N SER A 11 -0.98 -6.54 11.13
CA SER A 11 -0.51 -5.47 10.24
C SER A 11 -0.26 -5.97 8.81
N ILE A 12 0.38 -7.13 8.64
CA ILE A 12 0.56 -7.75 7.33
C ILE A 12 -0.81 -8.06 6.69
N CYS A 13 -1.74 -8.64 7.46
CA CYS A 13 -3.08 -8.98 6.97
C CYS A 13 -3.82 -7.74 6.45
N ARG A 14 -3.74 -6.61 7.16
CA ARG A 14 -4.36 -5.33 6.76
C ARG A 14 -3.73 -4.73 5.50
N GLN A 15 -2.42 -4.89 5.31
CA GLN A 15 -1.72 -4.31 4.16
C GLN A 15 -1.89 -5.17 2.89
N LYS A 16 -1.87 -6.49 3.02
CA LYS A 16 -1.78 -7.43 1.88
C LYS A 16 -3.13 -7.97 1.41
N SER A 17 -4.21 -7.79 2.18
CA SER A 17 -5.50 -8.42 1.89
C SER A 17 -6.69 -7.55 2.28
N VAL A 18 -7.86 -7.86 1.71
CA VAL A 18 -9.13 -7.18 2.02
C VAL A 18 -9.87 -7.86 3.19
N SER A 19 -9.60 -9.15 3.45
CA SER A 19 -10.24 -9.91 4.55
C SER A 19 -9.36 -11.05 5.08
N GLU A 20 -9.61 -11.49 6.31
CA GLU A 20 -8.95 -12.65 6.94
C GLU A 20 -9.08 -13.92 6.07
N SER A 21 -10.21 -14.09 5.39
CA SER A 21 -10.46 -15.21 4.48
C SER A 21 -9.55 -15.19 3.25
N GLN A 22 -9.27 -14.00 2.72
CA GLN A 22 -8.36 -13.83 1.58
C GLN A 22 -6.92 -14.04 2.03
N PHE A 23 -6.54 -13.49 3.19
CA PHE A 23 -5.23 -13.70 3.78
C PHE A 23 -4.90 -15.19 3.95
N ALA A 24 -5.83 -15.97 4.53
CA ALA A 24 -5.66 -17.41 4.71
C ALA A 24 -5.43 -18.14 3.38
N LYS A 25 -6.17 -17.78 2.31
CA LYS A 25 -5.99 -18.34 0.97
C LYS A 25 -4.62 -17.99 0.38
N MET A 26 -4.19 -16.73 0.50
CA MET A 26 -2.91 -16.27 -0.04
C MET A 26 -1.72 -17.03 0.56
N ILE A 27 -1.77 -17.30 1.87
CA ILE A 27 -0.70 -18.04 2.56
C ILE A 27 -0.91 -19.56 2.57
N GLY A 28 -1.92 -20.09 1.86
CA GLY A 28 -2.20 -21.53 1.81
C GLY A 28 -2.53 -22.16 3.17
N SER A 29 -3.24 -21.44 4.04
CA SER A 29 -3.63 -21.90 5.38
C SER A 29 -5.13 -22.07 5.54
N ASN A 30 -5.55 -22.89 6.51
CA ASN A 30 -6.96 -23.05 6.84
C ASN A 30 -7.51 -21.75 7.46
N GLN A 31 -8.60 -21.22 6.90
CA GLN A 31 -9.23 -19.98 7.36
C GLN A 31 -9.60 -20.02 8.84
N LYS A 32 -10.14 -21.14 9.35
CA LYS A 32 -10.51 -21.26 10.77
C LYS A 32 -9.28 -21.08 11.67
N THR A 33 -8.16 -21.69 11.30
CA THR A 33 -6.90 -21.58 12.04
C THR A 33 -6.38 -20.15 12.07
N ILE A 34 -6.37 -19.48 10.92
CA ILE A 34 -5.94 -18.08 10.82
C ILE A 34 -6.86 -17.17 11.63
N ASN A 35 -8.18 -17.33 11.54
CA ASN A 35 -9.11 -16.51 12.29
C ASN A 35 -8.93 -16.66 13.82
N GLN A 36 -8.74 -17.89 14.30
CA GLN A 36 -8.45 -18.14 15.73
C GLN A 36 -7.13 -17.49 16.15
N GLN A 37 -6.11 -17.57 15.28
CA GLN A 37 -4.81 -16.96 15.52
C GLN A 37 -4.87 -15.43 15.58
N LEU A 38 -5.55 -14.79 14.62
CA LEU A 38 -5.68 -13.33 14.55
C LEU A 38 -6.51 -12.75 15.71
N ARG A 39 -7.44 -13.54 16.27
CA ARG A 39 -8.23 -13.18 17.46
C ARG A 39 -7.50 -13.41 18.78
N GLY A 40 -6.32 -14.02 18.75
CA GLY A 40 -5.56 -14.39 19.95
C GLY A 40 -6.14 -15.61 20.69
N GLU A 41 -7.12 -16.30 20.11
CA GLU A 41 -7.67 -17.55 20.66
C GLU A 41 -6.68 -18.71 20.52
N ARG A 42 -5.74 -18.58 19.57
CA ARG A 42 -4.67 -19.54 19.30
C ARG A 42 -3.35 -18.79 19.10
N SER A 43 -2.25 -19.34 19.62
CA SER A 43 -0.93 -18.79 19.33
C SER A 43 -0.54 -18.94 17.86
N ILE A 44 0.24 -17.97 17.38
CA ILE A 44 0.82 -18.00 16.03
C ILE A 44 1.83 -19.14 15.96
N SER A 45 1.60 -20.10 15.08
CA SER A 45 2.51 -21.23 14.87
C SER A 45 3.65 -20.86 13.93
N LEU A 46 4.77 -21.59 14.05
CA LEU A 46 5.91 -21.44 13.15
C LEU A 46 5.57 -21.77 11.69
N ASP A 47 4.64 -22.71 11.47
CA ASP A 47 4.09 -23.01 10.14
C ASP A 47 3.39 -21.78 9.52
N THR A 48 2.54 -21.08 10.30
CA THR A 48 1.88 -19.85 9.85
C THR A 48 2.92 -18.78 9.50
N ILE A 49 3.93 -18.57 10.36
CA ILE A 49 5.01 -17.61 10.10
C ILE A 49 5.76 -17.95 8.82
N SER A 50 6.12 -19.22 8.64
CA SER A 50 6.87 -19.68 7.46
C SER A 50 6.05 -19.45 6.19
N LYS A 51 4.76 -19.77 6.20
CA LYS A 51 3.85 -19.53 5.07
C LYS A 51 3.69 -18.06 4.74
N ILE A 52 3.62 -17.18 5.75
CA ILE A 52 3.58 -15.73 5.55
C ILE A 52 4.85 -15.27 4.84
N LEU A 53 6.04 -15.64 5.35
CA LEU A 53 7.32 -15.22 4.77
C LEU A 53 7.57 -15.77 3.37
N SER A 54 7.06 -16.97 3.06
CA SER A 54 7.13 -17.55 1.71
C SER A 54 6.14 -16.91 0.73
N SER A 55 5.00 -16.41 1.21
CA SER A 55 3.97 -15.80 0.35
C SER A 55 4.22 -14.31 0.10
N PHE A 56 4.94 -13.66 1.02
CA PHE A 56 5.28 -12.25 0.96
C PHE A 56 6.80 -12.09 1.10
N GLU A 57 7.51 -12.33 -0.02
CA GLU A 57 8.97 -12.29 -0.06
C GLU A 57 9.55 -10.92 0.35
N ASP A 58 8.76 -9.86 0.19
CA ASP A 58 9.10 -8.49 0.55
C ASP A 58 9.01 -8.23 2.06
N ILE A 59 8.48 -9.14 2.89
CA ILE A 59 8.39 -8.98 4.34
C ILE A 59 9.70 -9.39 5.03
N SER A 60 10.18 -8.56 5.95
CA SER A 60 11.33 -8.82 6.81
C SER A 60 10.99 -9.84 7.91
N SER A 61 11.76 -10.93 7.98
CA SER A 61 11.67 -11.91 9.07
C SER A 61 12.11 -11.32 10.41
N GLU A 62 13.10 -10.42 10.39
CA GLU A 62 13.60 -9.70 11.57
C GLU A 62 12.50 -8.88 12.22
N TRP A 63 11.81 -8.10 11.39
CA TRP A 63 10.70 -7.28 11.86
C TRP A 63 9.56 -8.16 12.36
N LEU A 64 9.17 -9.19 11.61
CA LEU A 64 8.06 -10.06 12.00
C LEU A 64 8.31 -10.78 13.33
N LEU A 65 9.51 -11.31 13.55
CA LEU A 65 9.83 -12.14 14.71
C LEU A 65 10.29 -11.31 15.91
N ARG A 66 11.21 -10.37 15.70
CA ARG A 66 11.82 -9.58 16.79
C ARG A 66 11.19 -8.20 16.95
N GLY A 67 10.56 -7.66 15.90
CA GLY A 67 10.05 -6.30 15.90
C GLY A 67 11.12 -5.24 15.63
N GLU A 68 12.25 -5.67 15.07
CA GLU A 68 13.39 -4.80 14.78
C GLU A 68 13.48 -4.50 13.28
N GLY A 69 13.88 -3.27 12.95
CA GLY A 69 14.01 -2.81 11.57
C GLY A 69 12.66 -2.50 10.91
N ASP A 70 12.66 -2.47 9.57
CA ASP A 70 11.48 -2.18 8.77
C ASP A 70 10.70 -3.44 8.40
N MET A 71 9.38 -3.28 8.23
CA MET A 71 8.48 -4.36 7.80
C MET A 71 8.85 -4.92 6.43
N LEU A 72 9.30 -4.05 5.51
CA LEU A 72 9.64 -4.42 4.14
C LEU A 72 11.15 -4.55 3.98
N LYS A 73 11.59 -5.55 3.21
CA LYS A 73 12.99 -5.72 2.83
C LYS A 73 13.40 -4.63 1.83
N PRO A 74 14.63 -4.11 1.93
CA PRO A 74 15.18 -3.25 0.89
C PRO A 74 15.26 -4.03 -0.42
N GLN A 75 14.81 -3.40 -1.50
CA GLN A 75 14.87 -4.00 -2.83
C GLN A 75 16.35 -4.16 -3.23
N PRO A 76 16.75 -5.31 -3.81
CA PRO A 76 18.12 -5.50 -4.27
C PRO A 76 18.41 -4.44 -5.34
N THR A 77 19.21 -3.46 -4.96
CA THR A 77 19.72 -2.47 -5.89
C THR A 77 20.83 -3.14 -6.69
N SER A 78 20.77 -3.04 -8.02
CA SER A 78 21.68 -3.67 -8.99
C SER A 78 23.18 -3.60 -8.58
N PRO A 79 24.03 -4.60 -8.93
CA PRO A 79 25.37 -4.84 -8.35
C PRO A 79 26.44 -3.75 -8.53
N TYR A 80 26.10 -2.56 -9.04
CA TYR A 80 27.09 -1.51 -9.31
C TYR A 80 27.64 -0.85 -8.04
N LEU A 81 27.06 -1.11 -6.86
CA LEU A 81 27.36 -0.37 -5.63
C LEU A 81 28.29 -1.09 -4.63
N GLU A 82 28.68 -2.35 -4.88
CA GLU A 82 29.18 -3.21 -3.81
C GLU A 82 30.71 -3.20 -3.59
N SER A 83 31.46 -2.29 -4.23
CA SER A 83 32.94 -2.30 -4.15
C SER A 83 33.56 -1.68 -2.90
N LYS A 84 32.80 -1.24 -1.89
CA LYS A 84 33.38 -0.79 -0.63
C LYS A 84 32.52 -1.12 0.56
N MET A 85 32.71 -2.30 1.15
CA MET A 85 32.54 -2.48 2.59
C MET A 85 33.21 -3.79 2.99
N ASP A 86 34.42 -3.70 3.53
CA ASP A 86 34.84 -4.72 4.49
C ASP A 86 35.71 -4.13 5.60
N LYS A 87 35.34 -4.54 6.83
CA LYS A 87 35.99 -4.40 8.15
C LYS A 87 35.71 -3.14 9.00
N THR A 88 35.08 -3.41 10.15
CA THR A 88 35.55 -3.19 11.55
C THR A 88 34.47 -2.58 12.48
N SER A 89 33.90 -3.45 13.32
CA SER A 89 33.58 -3.34 14.75
C SER A 89 33.36 -1.96 15.42
N ALA A 90 32.21 -1.88 16.13
CA ALA A 90 31.87 -1.00 17.27
C ALA A 90 31.37 0.44 16.95
N PRO A 91 30.48 0.98 17.82
CA PRO A 91 29.16 1.48 17.46
C PRO A 91 29.25 2.84 16.75
N HIS A 92 29.13 2.83 15.42
CA HIS A 92 28.97 4.07 14.67
C HIS A 92 27.54 4.56 14.85
N GLN A 93 27.42 5.69 15.53
CA GLN A 93 26.31 6.62 15.36
C GLN A 93 25.93 6.62 13.88
N ILE A 94 24.68 6.29 13.59
CA ILE A 94 24.10 6.71 12.32
C ILE A 94 23.95 8.22 12.49
N GLU A 95 25.05 8.96 12.31
CA GLU A 95 24.97 10.23 11.63
C GLU A 95 24.16 9.89 10.38
N THR A 96 22.93 10.38 10.36
CA THR A 96 22.32 10.74 9.11
C THR A 96 23.41 11.49 8.36
N LYS A 97 24.10 10.80 7.44
CA LYS A 97 24.61 11.48 6.26
C LYS A 97 23.35 12.04 5.66
N ASN A 98 23.03 13.25 6.11
CA ASN A 98 22.32 14.24 5.35
C ASN A 98 22.89 14.02 3.97
N ILE A 99 22.07 13.45 3.09
CA ILE A 99 22.41 13.44 1.70
C ILE A 99 22.45 14.93 1.41
N ASN A 100 23.66 15.49 1.42
CA ASN A 100 23.90 16.75 0.81
C ASN A 100 23.79 16.42 -0.67
N ILE A 101 22.54 16.35 -1.13
CA ILE A 101 22.22 16.33 -2.54
C ILE A 101 22.78 17.66 -2.98
N ASP A 102 23.93 17.62 -3.64
CA ASP A 102 24.42 18.79 -4.34
C ASP A 102 23.36 19.14 -5.38
N LEU A 103 22.52 20.12 -5.03
CA LEU A 103 21.41 20.63 -5.83
C LEU A 103 21.90 21.36 -7.10
N GLN A 104 23.20 21.28 -7.43
CA GLN A 104 23.81 21.90 -8.59
C GLN A 104 24.14 20.91 -9.72
N GLY A 105 23.76 19.62 -9.62
CA GLY A 105 24.13 18.59 -10.60
C GLY A 105 23.03 17.98 -11.50
N GLU A 106 21.76 17.89 -11.08
CA GLU A 106 20.75 17.07 -11.80
C GLU A 106 19.29 17.58 -11.66
N GLN A 107 19.06 18.90 -11.78
CA GLN A 107 17.72 19.50 -11.64
C GLN A 107 16.78 19.33 -12.85
N ILE A 108 17.20 18.70 -13.95
CA ILE A 108 16.49 18.76 -15.23
C ILE A 108 15.39 17.68 -15.39
N ASP A 109 15.52 16.52 -14.74
CA ASP A 109 14.60 15.39 -14.97
C ASP A 109 13.44 15.26 -13.96
N SER A 110 13.66 15.66 -12.70
CA SER A 110 12.59 15.66 -11.69
C SER A 110 11.55 16.76 -11.97
N LYS A 111 11.98 17.96 -12.38
CA LYS A 111 11.09 19.08 -12.71
C LYS A 111 10.15 18.76 -13.87
N LYS A 112 10.67 18.17 -14.97
CA LYS A 112 9.86 17.74 -16.12
C LYS A 112 8.85 16.67 -15.74
N THR A 113 9.26 15.72 -14.90
CA THR A 113 8.36 14.67 -14.42
C THR A 113 7.20 15.25 -13.61
N ILE A 114 7.49 16.21 -12.72
CA ILE A 114 6.46 16.92 -11.94
C ILE A 114 5.52 17.70 -12.86
N GLU A 115 6.04 18.43 -13.86
CA GLU A 115 5.21 19.18 -14.83
C GLU A 115 4.26 18.25 -15.62
N VAL A 116 4.73 17.07 -16.03
CA VAL A 116 3.89 16.07 -16.72
C VAL A 116 2.79 15.55 -15.79
N LEU A 117 3.11 15.23 -14.53
CA LEU A 117 2.13 14.75 -13.55
C LEU A 117 1.06 15.79 -13.25
N ILE A 118 1.44 17.07 -13.12
CA ILE A 118 0.49 18.18 -12.91
C ILE A 118 -0.50 18.26 -14.08
N LYS A 119 -0.01 18.27 -15.33
CA LYS A 119 -0.89 18.32 -16.52
C LYS A 119 -1.87 17.15 -16.60
N VAL A 120 -1.41 15.95 -16.24
CA VAL A 120 -2.27 14.76 -16.21
C VAL A 120 -3.38 14.94 -15.18
N ILE A 121 -3.06 15.43 -13.97
CA ILE A 121 -4.04 15.68 -12.92
C ILE A 121 -5.07 16.74 -13.35
N GLU A 122 -4.61 17.86 -13.91
CA GLU A 122 -5.48 18.93 -14.41
C GLU A 122 -6.45 18.40 -15.47
N THR A 123 -5.97 17.56 -16.39
CA THR A 123 -6.80 16.94 -17.43
C THR A 123 -7.89 16.05 -16.83
N TYR A 124 -7.57 15.27 -15.79
CA TYR A 124 -8.56 14.45 -15.10
C TYR A 124 -9.59 15.28 -14.33
N GLN A 125 -9.17 16.40 -13.74
CA GLN A 125 -10.06 17.32 -13.04
C GLN A 125 -11.07 17.95 -14.02
N THR A 126 -10.61 18.51 -15.13
CA THR A 126 -11.50 19.08 -16.16
C THR A 126 -12.51 18.06 -16.67
N ARG A 127 -12.07 16.83 -16.97
CA ARG A 127 -12.99 15.77 -17.43
C ARG A 127 -14.03 15.41 -16.38
N MET A 128 -13.68 15.46 -15.09
CA MET A 128 -14.62 15.20 -14.00
C MET A 128 -15.68 16.29 -13.92
N ASP A 129 -15.27 17.56 -14.06
CA ASP A 129 -16.18 18.71 -14.05
C ASP A 129 -17.18 18.65 -15.21
N ASP A 130 -16.71 18.31 -16.43
CA ASP A 130 -17.58 18.11 -17.59
C ASP A 130 -18.62 17.01 -17.36
N LEU A 131 -18.19 15.88 -16.78
CA LEU A 131 -19.09 14.77 -16.45
C LEU A 131 -20.13 15.16 -15.40
N LEU A 132 -19.73 15.94 -14.39
CA LEU A 132 -20.65 16.46 -13.38
C LEU A 132 -21.72 17.36 -14.01
N ASN A 133 -21.32 18.25 -14.92
CA ASN A 133 -22.24 19.12 -15.64
C ASN A 133 -23.23 18.31 -16.50
N VAL A 134 -22.75 17.27 -17.22
CA VAL A 134 -23.64 16.39 -18.00
C VAL A 134 -24.65 15.67 -17.11
N VAL A 135 -24.22 15.17 -15.95
CA VAL A 135 -25.12 14.52 -14.98
C VAL A 135 -26.18 15.49 -14.47
N GLU A 136 -25.82 16.75 -14.22
CA GLU A 136 -26.76 17.79 -13.80
C GLU A 136 -27.81 18.09 -14.89
N VAL A 137 -27.39 18.25 -16.14
CA VAL A 137 -28.31 18.44 -17.28
C VAL A 137 -29.28 17.28 -17.40
N LEU A 138 -28.78 16.04 -17.40
CA LEU A 138 -29.62 14.83 -17.50
C LEU A 138 -30.60 14.72 -16.33
N LYS A 139 -30.21 15.15 -15.12
CA LYS A 139 -31.10 15.15 -13.96
C LYS A 139 -32.25 16.13 -14.15
N ASN A 140 -31.98 17.32 -14.69
CA ASN A 140 -33.00 18.33 -14.96
C ASN A 140 -33.95 17.88 -16.08
N GLU A 141 -33.43 17.37 -17.19
CA GLU A 141 -34.26 16.83 -18.28
C GLU A 141 -35.17 15.68 -17.81
N ASN A 142 -34.66 14.79 -16.95
CA ASN A 142 -35.46 13.72 -16.37
C ASN A 142 -36.57 14.24 -15.43
N ALA A 143 -36.36 15.37 -14.76
CA ALA A 143 -37.38 16.01 -13.94
C ALA A 143 -38.50 16.59 -14.83
N ASP A 144 -38.14 17.29 -15.90
CA ASP A 144 -39.08 17.87 -16.86
C ASP A 144 -39.91 16.79 -17.56
N LEU A 145 -39.27 15.71 -18.02
CA LEU A 145 -39.95 14.57 -18.64
C LEU A 145 -40.95 13.90 -17.68
N LYS A 146 -40.60 13.79 -16.39
CA LYS A 146 -41.52 13.28 -15.36
C LYS A 146 -42.73 14.19 -15.18
N GLU A 147 -42.54 15.51 -15.17
CA GLU A 147 -43.63 16.48 -15.04
C GLU A 147 -44.57 16.44 -16.26
N GLN A 148 -44.02 16.37 -17.48
CA GLN A 148 -44.80 16.24 -18.71
C GLN A 148 -45.64 14.96 -18.72
N LEU A 149 -45.07 13.84 -18.30
CA LEU A 149 -45.78 12.56 -18.21
C LEU A 149 -46.93 12.60 -17.19
N GLN A 150 -46.73 13.29 -16.05
CA GLN A 150 -47.80 13.47 -15.07
C GLN A 150 -48.95 14.32 -15.61
N LYS A 151 -48.64 15.41 -16.35
CA LYS A 151 -49.65 16.27 -16.98
C LYS A 151 -50.44 15.53 -18.07
N GLN A 152 -49.80 14.69 -18.88
CA GLN A 152 -50.50 13.87 -19.89
C GLN A 152 -51.42 12.81 -19.27
N LYS A 153 -51.06 12.23 -18.12
CA LYS A 153 -51.92 11.26 -17.41
C LYS A 153 -53.11 11.89 -16.69
N ALA A 154 -53.10 13.21 -16.48
CA ALA A 154 -54.14 13.95 -15.79
C ALA A 154 -55.15 14.64 -16.75
N SER A 155 -54.89 14.58 -18.06
CA SER A 155 -55.79 15.04 -19.14
C SER A 155 -56.56 13.87 -19.76
#